data_AF-L1IX88-F1
#
_entry.id   AF-L1IX88-F1
#
_cell.length_a   1.000
_cell.length_b   1.000
_cell.length_c   1.000
_cell.angle_alpha   90.00
_cell.angle_beta   90.00
_cell.angle_gamma   90.00
#
_symmetry.space_group_name_H-M   'P 1'
#
loop_
_entity.id
_entity.type
_entity.pdbx_description
1 polymer ?
#
loop_
_entity_poly.entity_id
_entity_poly.type
_entity_poly.pdbx_seq_one_letter_code
_entity_poly.pdbx_strand_id
1 'polypeptide(L)' 'RYCSTCNVARPLRSKHCSNMCKRCVPRMDHHCPWLNQCVSLSSSPSSASPPPHPPRPRCPFPSST' A
#
# COMPACT_ATOMS: atom_id res chain seq x y z
N ARG A 1 -6.89 -6.33 16.88
CA ARG A 1 -7.83 -5.46 16.13
C ARG A 1 -8.67 -6.35 15.24
N TYR A 2 -9.99 -6.22 15.24
CA TYR A 2 -10.89 -7.02 14.40
C TYR A 2 -11.32 -6.18 13.19
N CYS A 3 -11.59 -6.80 12.04
CA CYS A 3 -12.14 -6.10 10.88
C CYS A 3 -13.64 -6.36 10.83
N SER A 4 -14.45 -5.34 11.11
CA SER A 4 -15.91 -5.46 11.02
C SER A 4 -16.39 -5.73 9.59
N THR A 5 -15.66 -5.26 8.58
CA THR A 5 -16.02 -5.43 7.16
C THR A 5 -15.76 -6.86 6.66
N CYS A 6 -14.62 -7.44 7.03
CA CYS A 6 -14.26 -8.80 6.63
C CYS A 6 -14.68 -9.86 7.66
N ASN A 7 -15.14 -9.44 8.83
CA ASN A 7 -15.46 -10.31 9.98
C ASN A 7 -14.30 -11.26 10.37
N VAL A 8 -13.05 -10.79 10.25
CA VAL A 8 -11.85 -11.56 10.58
C VAL A 8 -10.96 -10.83 11.59
N ALA A 9 -10.21 -11.60 12.37
CA ALA A 9 -9.14 -11.07 13.20
C ALA A 9 -8.07 -10.42 12.31
N ARG A 10 -7.84 -9.11 12.46
CA ARG A 10 -6.87 -8.39 11.61
C ARG A 10 -5.46 -8.84 11.99
N PRO A 11 -4.66 -9.33 11.03
CA PRO A 11 -3.26 -9.65 11.28
C PRO A 11 -2.49 -8.41 11.72
N LEU A 12 -1.37 -8.62 12.40
CA LEU A 12 -0.58 -7.54 13.00
C LEU A 12 -0.14 -6.53 11.95
N ARG A 13 -0.32 -5.22 12.23
CA ARG A 13 -0.05 -4.10 11.30
C ARG A 13 -0.80 -4.18 9.95
N SER A 14 -1.95 -4.86 9.87
CA SER A 14 -2.77 -4.87 8.64
C SER A 14 -3.78 -3.72 8.57
N LYS A 15 -4.04 -3.25 7.35
CA LYS A 15 -5.12 -2.30 7.04
C LYS A 15 -6.13 -2.94 6.10
N HIS A 16 -7.41 -2.63 6.32
CA HIS A 16 -8.45 -3.01 5.39
C HIS A 16 -8.48 -1.98 4.26
N CYS A 17 -8.34 -2.43 3.01
CA CYS A 17 -8.46 -1.56 1.85
C CYS A 17 -9.93 -1.37 1.50
N SER A 18 -10.55 -0.30 1.99
CA SER A 18 -11.98 -0.05 1.74
C SER A 18 -12.27 0.34 0.28
N ASN A 19 -11.33 1.03 -0.36
CA ASN A 19 -11.62 1.77 -1.59
C ASN A 19 -11.68 0.87 -2.84
N MET A 20 -10.87 -0.19 -2.89
CA MET A 20 -10.66 -0.96 -4.13
C MET A 20 -10.63 -2.47 -3.90
N CYS A 21 -9.83 -2.96 -2.95
CA CYS A 21 -9.65 -4.41 -2.78
C CYS A 21 -10.61 -5.08 -1.78
N LYS A 22 -11.32 -4.31 -0.93
CA LYS A 22 -12.26 -4.78 0.10
C LYS A 22 -11.73 -5.95 0.96
N ARG A 23 -10.41 -5.97 1.19
CA ARG A 23 -9.71 -7.05 1.91
C ARG A 23 -8.70 -6.48 2.89
N CYS A 24 -8.40 -7.25 3.93
CA CYS A 24 -7.32 -6.93 4.84
C CYS A 24 -5.98 -7.28 4.21
N VAL A 25 -5.09 -6.28 4.12
CA VAL A 25 -3.74 -6.44 3.57
C VAL A 25 -2.72 -6.22 4.70
N PRO A 26 -1.84 -7.20 4.99
CA PRO A 26 -0.82 -7.06 6.02
C PRO A 26 0.25 -6.05 5.58
N ARG A 27 0.68 -5.18 6.51
CA ARG A 27 1.64 -4.08 6.26
C ARG A 27 1.30 -3.21 5.03
N MET A 28 0.00 -3.05 4.77
CA MET A 28 -0.47 -2.17 3.71
C MET A 28 -0.10 -0.72 4.02
N ASP A 29 0.58 -0.09 3.07
CA ASP A 29 0.86 1.34 3.11
C ASP A 29 -0.32 2.09 2.46
N HIS A 30 -0.54 1.85 1.17
CA HIS A 30 -1.62 2.44 0.39
C HIS A 30 -2.12 1.50 -0.71
N HIS A 31 -3.30 1.79 -1.24
CA HIS A 31 -3.78 1.18 -2.48
C HIS A 31 -3.41 2.09 -3.65
N CYS A 32 -2.65 1.57 -4.61
CA CYS A 32 -2.28 2.32 -5.79
C CYS A 32 -3.25 1.97 -6.93
N PRO A 33 -4.10 2.92 -7.39
CA PRO A 33 -5.05 2.65 -8.47
C PRO A 33 -4.32 2.39 -9.80
N TRP A 34 -3.13 2.97 -10.00
CA TRP A 34 -2.33 2.78 -11.22
C TRP A 34 -1.81 1.36 -11.39
N LEU A 35 -1.43 0.72 -10.28
CA LEU A 35 -0.97 -0.67 -10.28
C LEU A 35 -2.11 -1.65 -10.06
N ASN A 36 -3.32 -1.15 -9.78
CA ASN A 36 -4.47 -1.96 -9.36
C ASN A 36 -4.15 -2.93 -8.20
N GLN A 37 -3.19 -2.55 -7.33
CA GLN A 37 -2.63 -3.41 -6.29
C GLN A 37 -2.37 -2.61 -5.00
N CYS A 38 -2.50 -3.29 -3.85
CA CYS A 38 -2.12 -2.73 -2.56
C CYS A 38 -0.61 -2.81 -2.37
N VAL A 39 0.03 -1.66 -2.21
CA VAL A 39 1.46 -1.57 -1.96
C VAL A 39 1.70 -1.77 -0.47
N SER A 40 2.65 -2.62 -0.14
CA SER A 40 3.14 -2.82 1.23
C SER A 40 4.59 -2.37 1.30
N LEU A 41 5.04 -1.96 2.49
CA LEU A 41 6.43 -1.52 2.71
C LEU A 41 7.46 -2.57 2.24
N SER A 42 7.10 -3.85 2.29
CA SER A 42 7.95 -4.96 1.83
C SER A 42 7.93 -5.18 0.31
N SER A 43 6.95 -4.64 -0.39
CA SER A 43 6.76 -4.76 -1.84
C SER A 43 7.11 -3.45 -2.57
N SER A 44 7.93 -2.61 -1.94
CA SER A 44 8.53 -1.45 -2.59
C SER A 44 9.62 -1.97 -3.55
N PRO A 45 9.57 -1.68 -4.86
CA PRO A 45 10.62 -2.08 -5.80
C PRO A 45 11.90 -1.23 -5.62
N SER A 46 12.38 -1.09 -4.38
CA SER A 46 13.62 -0.40 -4.06
C SER A 46 14.86 -1.27 -4.26
N SER A 47 14.72 -2.52 -4.73
CA SER A 47 15.85 -3.41 -5.04
C SER A 47 16.31 -3.33 -6.49
N ALA A 48 15.78 -2.41 -7.30
CA ALA A 48 16.40 -2.05 -8.57
C ALA A 48 17.21 -0.76 -8.35
N SER A 49 18.52 -0.90 -8.38
CA SER A 49 19.52 0.17 -8.25
C SER A 49 19.07 1.48 -8.90
N PRO A 50 19.26 2.65 -8.26
CA PRO A 50 18.92 3.92 -8.89
C PRO A 50 19.81 4.12 -10.13
N PRO A 51 19.25 4.30 -11.35
CA PRO A 51 20.02 4.84 -12.46
C PRO A 51 20.35 6.32 -12.21
N PRO A 52 21.42 6.88 -12.81
CA PRO A 52 21.88 8.27 -12.61
C PRO A 52 20.99 9.31 -13.32
N HIS A 53 19.67 9.11 -13.35
CA HIS A 53 18.72 9.95 -14.08
C HIS A 53 17.69 10.58 -13.11
N PRO A 54 17.11 11.75 -13.49
CA PRO A 54 16.36 12.64 -12.58
C PRO A 54 15.20 11.93 -11.88
N PRO A 55 14.78 12.40 -10.69
CA PRO A 55 13.86 11.68 -9.82
C PRO A 55 12.57 11.34 -10.57
N ARG A 56 12.33 10.04 -10.76
CA ARG A 56 11.02 9.54 -11.22
C ARG A 56 9.94 10.13 -10.33
N PRO A 57 8.76 10.49 -10.87
CA PRO A 57 7.67 10.97 -10.03
C PRO A 57 7.33 9.86 -9.04
N ARG A 58 7.62 10.10 -7.75
CA ARG A 58 7.11 9.29 -6.66
C ARG A 58 5.61 9.10 -6.91
N CYS A 59 5.06 7.91 -6.62
CA CYS A 59 3.61 7.78 -6.43
C CYS A 59 3.22 8.96 -5.53
N PRO A 60 2.35 9.89 -5.98
CA PRO A 60 2.08 11.11 -5.24
C PRO A 60 1.52 10.66 -3.89
N PHE A 61 2.37 10.73 -2.85
CA PHE A 61 1.86 10.75 -1.50
C PHE A 61 0.89 11.92 -1.51
N PRO A 62 -0.39 11.75 -1.11
CA PRO A 62 -1.26 12.89 -0.97
C PRO A 62 -0.54 13.83 0.00
N SER A 63 -0.04 14.95 -0.53
CA SER A 63 0.60 15.98 0.26
C SER A 63 -0.35 16.28 1.39
N SER A 64 0.05 15.92 2.61
CA SER A 64 -0.68 16.32 3.80
C SER A 64 -0.62 17.83 3.84
N THR A 65 -1.72 18.47 3.48
CA THR A 65 -2.04 19.80 4.01
C THR A 65 -2.35 19.66 5.48
#